data_AF-A0A523RHX9-F1
#
_entry.id   AF-A0A523RHX9-F1
#
_cell.length_a   1.000
_cell.length_b   1.000
_cell.length_c   1.000
_cell.angle_alpha   90.00
_cell.angle_beta   90.00
_cell.angle_gamma   90.00
#
_symmetry.space_group_name_H-M   'P 1'
#
loop_
_entity.id
_entity.type
_entity.pdbx_description
1 polymer ?
#
loop_
_entity_poly.entity_id
_entity_poly.type
_entity_poly.pdbx_seq_one_letter_code
_entity_poly.pdbx_strand_id
1 'polypeptide(L)'
;MNEKNMFPDYQPKINPDTLEDYLRKPSNVYKILEEIGEPSINNLKTIITNFVKHRNAAENNPGGTRKGNVAIGADIDQYYPSEDELLVSELGNLILQVTESYSKQQMKTLKLKHQIKSQLFTYYEITFRHVDVMGSGRFFYAEKATIETKIEL
;
A
#
# COMPACT_ATOMS: atom_id res chain seq x y z
N MET A 1 -27.69 -32.71 -9.59
CA MET A 1 -26.67 -32.46 -8.55
C MET A 1 -26.55 -30.95 -8.44
N ASN A 2 -26.89 -30.35 -7.28
CA ASN A 2 -26.85 -28.90 -7.12
C ASN A 2 -25.38 -28.45 -7.10
N GLU A 3 -24.92 -27.80 -8.16
CA GLU A 3 -23.54 -27.30 -8.30
C GLU A 3 -23.12 -26.33 -7.18
N LYS A 4 -24.10 -25.81 -6.42
CA LYS A 4 -23.91 -24.91 -5.28
C LYS A 4 -23.23 -25.55 -4.04
N ASN A 5 -23.05 -26.87 -3.99
CA ASN A 5 -22.49 -27.58 -2.82
C ASN A 5 -21.13 -28.26 -3.08
N MET A 6 -20.35 -27.83 -4.07
CA MET A 6 -19.03 -28.46 -4.34
C MET A 6 -17.96 -28.14 -3.30
N PHE A 7 -18.09 -27.04 -2.54
CA PHE A 7 -17.12 -26.64 -1.52
C PHE A 7 -17.83 -26.05 -0.29
N PRO A 8 -18.40 -26.89 0.60
CA PRO A 8 -19.20 -26.42 1.74
C PRO A 8 -18.41 -25.55 2.73
N ASP A 9 -17.08 -25.69 2.75
CA ASP A 9 -16.19 -24.94 3.64
C ASP A 9 -15.57 -23.69 2.99
N TYR A 10 -15.84 -23.44 1.71
CA TYR A 10 -15.28 -22.27 1.03
C TYR A 10 -16.07 -21.01 1.38
N GLN A 11 -15.39 -20.06 2.02
CA GLN A 11 -15.93 -18.73 2.29
C GLN A 11 -15.19 -17.69 1.44
N PRO A 12 -15.90 -16.98 0.52
CA PRO A 12 -15.29 -15.90 -0.24
C PRO A 12 -14.86 -14.78 0.71
N LYS A 13 -13.76 -14.09 0.37
CA LYS A 13 -13.35 -12.93 1.15
C LYS A 13 -14.31 -11.78 0.90
N ILE A 14 -14.84 -11.21 1.97
CA ILE A 14 -15.75 -10.05 1.93
C ILE A 14 -15.07 -8.74 2.34
N ASN A 15 -13.89 -8.83 2.96
CA ASN A 15 -13.09 -7.67 3.38
C ASN A 15 -12.20 -7.20 2.22
N PRO A 16 -11.78 -5.92 2.21
CA PRO A 16 -10.82 -5.41 1.23
C PRO A 16 -9.51 -6.20 1.22
N ASP A 17 -8.84 -6.19 0.07
CA ASP A 17 -7.49 -6.75 -0.06
C ASP A 17 -6.45 -5.74 0.41
N THR A 18 -5.56 -6.19 1.29
CA THR A 18 -4.63 -5.35 2.01
C THR A 18 -3.19 -5.80 1.76
N LEU A 19 -2.25 -4.98 2.19
CA LEU A 19 -0.84 -5.33 2.21
C LEU A 19 -0.59 -6.65 2.98
N GLU A 20 -1.29 -6.87 4.10
CA GLU A 20 -1.26 -8.10 4.93
C GLU A 20 -1.59 -9.36 4.15
N ASP A 21 -2.56 -9.26 3.25
CA ASP A 21 -2.93 -10.37 2.39
C ASP A 21 -1.83 -10.72 1.38
N TYR A 22 -1.14 -9.69 0.88
CA TYR A 22 -0.10 -9.80 -0.12
C TYR A 22 1.23 -10.34 0.46
N LEU A 23 1.77 -9.73 1.53
CA LEU A 23 3.05 -10.14 2.12
C LEU A 23 2.86 -11.17 3.24
N ARG A 24 2.24 -12.33 2.96
CA ARG A 24 1.95 -13.43 3.93
C ARG A 24 3.14 -13.94 4.79
N LYS A 25 4.36 -13.42 4.62
CA LYS A 25 5.59 -13.74 5.36
C LYS A 25 6.09 -12.52 6.13
N PRO A 26 6.90 -12.69 7.19
CA PRO A 26 7.53 -11.56 7.86
C PRO A 26 8.34 -10.73 6.86
N SER A 27 7.86 -9.52 6.60
CA SER A 27 8.51 -8.52 5.74
C SER A 27 9.00 -7.36 6.63
N ASN A 28 10.07 -6.70 6.19
CA ASN A 28 10.53 -5.48 6.85
C ASN A 28 9.53 -4.34 6.72
N VAL A 29 8.62 -4.40 5.75
CA VAL A 29 7.55 -3.42 5.56
C VAL A 29 6.71 -3.31 6.85
N TYR A 30 6.28 -4.43 7.44
CA TYR A 30 5.49 -4.39 8.68
C TYR A 30 6.25 -3.80 9.85
N LYS A 31 7.53 -4.17 10.02
CA LYS A 31 8.37 -3.64 11.10
C LYS A 31 8.48 -2.12 11.01
N ILE A 32 8.69 -1.60 9.81
CA ILE A 32 8.82 -0.16 9.59
C ILE A 32 7.49 0.55 9.84
N LEU A 33 6.37 -0.01 9.38
CA LEU A 33 5.04 0.56 9.63
C LEU A 33 4.69 0.55 11.13
N GLU A 34 5.00 -0.52 11.86
CA GLU A 34 4.83 -0.61 13.31
C GLU A 34 5.69 0.41 14.06
N GLU A 35 6.96 0.58 13.68
CA GLU A 35 7.88 1.56 14.29
C GLU A 35 7.40 3.02 14.09
N ILE A 36 6.71 3.30 12.98
CA ILE A 36 6.14 4.60 12.69
C ILE A 36 4.85 4.84 13.48
N GLY A 37 4.03 3.79 13.63
CA GLY A 37 2.77 3.80 14.36
C GLY A 37 1.64 4.52 13.62
N GLU A 38 0.58 4.85 14.36
CA GLU A 38 -0.67 5.41 13.83
C GLU A 38 -0.49 6.75 13.08
N PRO A 39 -1.31 7.01 12.05
CA PRO A 39 -1.33 8.27 11.30
C PRO A 39 -1.78 9.42 12.21
N SER A 40 -0.82 10.18 12.72
CA SER A 40 -1.09 11.34 13.57
C SER A 40 -0.16 12.49 13.25
N ILE A 41 -0.56 13.70 13.64
CA ILE A 41 0.28 14.90 13.47
C ILE A 41 1.61 14.79 14.24
N ASN A 42 1.63 14.06 15.35
CA ASN A 42 2.84 13.82 16.14
C ASN A 42 3.84 12.94 15.39
N ASN A 43 3.34 11.95 14.64
CA ASN A 43 4.15 11.02 13.86
C ASN A 43 4.44 11.51 12.44
N LEU A 44 3.76 12.55 11.96
CA LEU A 44 3.85 13.03 10.58
C LEU A 44 5.29 13.30 10.12
N LYS A 45 6.13 13.87 10.99
CA LYS A 45 7.55 14.10 10.66
C LYS A 45 8.29 12.77 10.41
N THR A 46 8.05 11.76 11.23
CA THR A 46 8.62 10.42 11.09
C THR A 46 8.11 9.71 9.84
N ILE A 47 6.80 9.82 9.56
CA ILE A 47 6.18 9.28 8.33
C ILE A 47 6.87 9.90 7.11
N ILE A 48 7.02 11.23 7.07
CA ILE A 48 7.68 11.96 5.99
C ILE A 48 9.14 11.53 5.80
N THR A 49 9.90 11.41 6.89
CA THR A 49 11.31 11.00 6.82
C THR A 49 11.45 9.60 6.21
N ASN A 50 10.61 8.65 6.62
CA ASN A 50 10.61 7.32 6.03
C ASN A 50 10.12 7.33 4.59
N PHE A 51 9.09 8.11 4.27
CA PHE A 51 8.60 8.27 2.90
C PHE A 51 9.72 8.70 1.95
N VAL A 52 10.46 9.76 2.31
CA VAL A 52 11.56 10.28 1.48
C VAL A 52 12.69 9.25 1.34
N LYS A 53 13.04 8.57 2.44
CA LYS A 53 14.07 7.53 2.44
C LYS A 53 13.71 6.37 1.49
N HIS A 54 12.49 5.83 1.63
CA HIS A 54 12.03 4.69 0.84
C HIS A 54 11.71 5.08 -0.60
N ARG A 55 11.26 6.32 -0.86
CA ARG A 55 11.11 6.83 -2.22
C ARG A 55 12.43 6.80 -2.98
N ASN A 56 13.51 7.33 -2.39
CA ASN A 56 14.82 7.31 -3.02
C ASN A 56 15.32 5.86 -3.24
N ALA A 57 15.01 4.93 -2.32
CA ALA A 57 15.37 3.53 -2.48
C ALA A 57 14.57 2.84 -3.61
N ALA A 58 13.26 3.11 -3.68
CA ALA A 58 12.37 2.62 -4.74
C ALA A 58 12.76 3.14 -6.13
N GLU A 59 13.22 4.39 -6.24
CA GLU A 59 13.73 4.95 -7.50
C GLU A 59 15.01 4.23 -7.98
N ASN A 60 15.85 3.77 -7.05
CA ASN A 60 17.08 3.03 -7.39
C ASN A 60 16.85 1.53 -7.61
N ASN A 61 15.84 0.95 -6.96
CA ASN A 61 15.49 -0.46 -7.06
C ASN A 61 13.96 -0.63 -7.18
N PRO A 62 13.39 -0.26 -8.33
CA PRO A 62 11.97 -0.40 -8.55
C PRO A 62 11.58 -1.87 -8.68
N GLY A 63 10.34 -2.19 -8.32
CA GLY A 63 9.69 -3.42 -8.71
C GLY A 63 9.54 -3.52 -10.23
N GLY A 64 9.00 -4.64 -10.68
CA GLY A 64 8.92 -4.91 -12.11
C GLY A 64 7.81 -5.89 -12.46
N THR A 65 7.45 -5.88 -13.74
CA THR A 65 6.53 -6.86 -14.30
C THR A 65 7.28 -8.16 -14.62
N ARG A 66 6.60 -9.28 -14.40
CA ARG A 66 7.10 -10.62 -14.75
C ARG A 66 5.94 -11.41 -15.32
N LYS A 67 6.27 -12.45 -16.10
CA LYS A 67 5.25 -13.34 -16.64
C LYS A 67 4.44 -13.97 -15.50
N GLY A 68 3.17 -13.64 -15.43
CA GLY A 68 2.27 -14.19 -14.43
C GLY A 68 1.76 -15.58 -14.83
N ASN A 69 1.36 -16.35 -13.81
CA ASN A 69 0.68 -17.61 -14.05
C ASN A 69 -0.83 -17.37 -14.24
N VAL A 70 -1.24 -17.22 -15.50
CA VAL A 70 -2.64 -16.95 -15.88
C VAL A 70 -3.58 -18.09 -15.45
N ALA A 71 -3.08 -19.33 -15.32
CA ALA A 71 -3.90 -20.46 -14.87
C ALA A 71 -4.37 -20.33 -13.42
N ILE A 72 -3.71 -19.47 -12.62
CA ILE A 72 -4.14 -19.13 -11.25
C ILE A 72 -4.65 -17.69 -11.14
N GLY A 73 -4.94 -17.02 -12.27
CA GLY A 73 -5.56 -15.69 -12.29
C GLY A 73 -4.61 -14.49 -12.20
N ALA A 74 -3.31 -14.69 -12.37
CA ALA A 74 -2.36 -13.59 -12.55
C ALA A 74 -2.55 -12.94 -13.94
N ASP A 75 -2.20 -11.66 -14.07
CA ASP A 75 -2.09 -11.05 -15.41
C ASP A 75 -0.92 -11.65 -16.20
N ILE A 76 -0.96 -11.51 -17.53
CA ILE A 76 0.15 -11.97 -18.40
C ILE A 76 1.46 -11.31 -17.95
N ASP A 77 1.42 -9.99 -17.71
CA ASP A 77 2.53 -9.19 -17.20
C ASP A 77 2.22 -8.72 -15.77
N GLN A 78 2.28 -9.65 -14.82
CA GLN A 78 1.97 -9.37 -13.43
C GLN A 78 3.04 -8.47 -12.79
N TYR A 79 2.60 -7.40 -12.15
CA TYR A 79 3.48 -6.49 -11.42
C TYR A 79 3.84 -7.04 -10.03
N TYR A 80 5.11 -6.87 -9.67
CA TYR A 80 5.68 -7.21 -8.37
C TYR A 80 6.45 -6.00 -7.83
N PRO A 81 5.86 -5.23 -6.89
CA PRO A 81 6.51 -4.06 -6.30
C PRO A 81 7.71 -4.47 -5.44
N SER A 82 8.67 -3.56 -5.30
CA SER A 82 9.71 -3.70 -4.28
C SER A 82 9.14 -3.38 -2.88
N GLU A 83 9.82 -3.81 -1.81
CA GLU A 83 9.41 -3.43 -0.44
C GLU A 83 9.39 -1.91 -0.25
N ASP A 84 10.33 -1.20 -0.88
CA ASP A 84 10.39 0.25 -0.84
C ASP A 84 9.20 0.90 -1.56
N GLU A 85 8.75 0.34 -2.70
CA GLU A 85 7.55 0.85 -3.38
C GLU A 85 6.29 0.62 -2.54
N LEU A 86 6.16 -0.53 -1.86
CA LEU A 86 5.06 -0.79 -0.93
C LEU A 86 5.06 0.22 0.21
N LEU A 87 6.22 0.47 0.82
CA LEU A 87 6.38 1.48 1.88
C LEU A 87 6.03 2.88 1.39
N VAL A 88 6.46 3.27 0.19
CA VAL A 88 6.12 4.58 -0.38
C VAL A 88 4.61 4.74 -0.55
N SER A 89 3.93 3.71 -1.05
CA SER A 89 2.47 3.71 -1.18
C SER A 89 1.77 3.86 0.18
N GLU A 90 2.10 3.00 1.15
CA GLU A 90 1.49 3.03 2.48
C GLU A 90 1.79 4.33 3.23
N LEU A 91 3.04 4.78 3.24
CA LEU A 91 3.42 6.03 3.89
C LEU A 91 2.80 7.24 3.20
N GLY A 92 2.64 7.21 1.88
CA GLY A 92 1.90 8.21 1.12
C GLY A 92 0.45 8.29 1.58
N ASN A 93 -0.22 7.14 1.73
CA ASN A 93 -1.58 7.04 2.26
C ASN A 93 -1.68 7.57 3.70
N LEU A 94 -0.71 7.27 4.57
CA LEU A 94 -0.68 7.80 5.94
C LEU A 94 -0.50 9.32 5.96
N ILE A 95 0.36 9.89 5.10
CA ILE A 95 0.50 11.35 4.97
C ILE A 95 -0.84 11.94 4.52
N LEU A 96 -1.47 11.36 3.49
CA LEU A 96 -2.75 11.82 2.96
C LEU A 96 -3.82 11.83 4.06
N GLN A 97 -3.97 10.72 4.78
CA GLN A 97 -4.92 10.59 5.89
C GLN A 97 -4.70 11.63 6.98
N VAL A 98 -3.44 11.88 7.39
CA VAL A 98 -3.14 12.93 8.35
C VAL A 98 -3.50 14.29 7.79
N THR A 99 -3.22 14.57 6.52
CA THR A 99 -3.53 15.88 5.91
C THR A 99 -5.02 16.16 5.76
N GLU A 100 -5.79 15.16 5.37
CA GLU A 100 -7.24 15.29 5.16
C GLU A 100 -8.03 15.34 6.47
N SER A 101 -7.44 14.85 7.57
CA SER A 101 -8.05 14.90 8.91
C SER A 101 -8.17 16.32 9.48
N TYR A 102 -7.51 17.32 8.88
CA TYR A 102 -7.54 18.70 9.36
C TYR A 102 -7.89 19.68 8.24
N SER A 103 -8.56 20.77 8.59
CA SER A 103 -8.72 21.89 7.66
C SER A 103 -7.38 22.52 7.29
N LYS A 104 -7.30 23.18 6.13
CA LYS A 104 -6.08 23.88 5.67
C LYS A 104 -5.52 24.86 6.71
N GLN A 105 -6.39 25.55 7.46
CA GLN A 105 -5.97 26.49 8.51
C GLN A 105 -5.38 25.78 9.72
N GLN A 106 -6.02 24.69 10.19
CA GLN A 106 -5.50 23.87 11.28
C GLN A 106 -4.17 23.23 10.91
N MET A 107 -4.06 22.69 9.70
CA MET A 107 -2.83 22.09 9.19
C MET A 107 -1.68 23.11 9.17
N LYS A 108 -1.93 24.35 8.73
CA LYS A 108 -0.91 25.42 8.76
C LYS A 108 -0.39 25.68 10.18
N THR A 109 -1.28 25.77 11.16
CA THR A 109 -0.91 25.98 12.57
C THR A 109 -0.15 24.80 13.14
N LEU A 110 -0.61 23.58 12.85
CA LEU A 110 0.04 22.34 13.30
C LEU A 110 1.43 22.18 12.67
N LYS A 111 1.58 22.46 11.38
CA LYS A 111 2.89 22.46 10.71
C LYS A 111 3.87 23.42 11.35
N LEU A 112 3.44 24.64 11.66
CA LEU A 112 4.29 25.61 12.37
C LEU A 112 4.71 25.10 13.75
N LYS A 113 3.75 24.56 14.52
CA LYS A 113 3.99 24.00 15.86
C LYS A 113 4.99 22.82 15.82
N HIS A 114 4.86 21.93 14.84
CA HIS A 114 5.68 20.73 14.69
C HIS A 114 6.91 20.93 13.79
N GLN A 115 7.16 22.17 13.34
CA GLN A 115 8.26 22.54 12.44
C GLN A 115 8.31 21.71 11.15
N ILE A 116 7.14 21.43 10.58
CA ILE A 116 6.97 20.67 9.35
C ILE A 116 6.95 21.64 8.16
N LYS A 117 7.89 21.47 7.23
CA LYS A 117 8.01 22.33 6.04
C LYS A 117 6.90 22.03 5.04
N SER A 118 6.55 23.05 4.25
CA SER A 118 5.70 22.84 3.09
C SER A 118 6.45 22.13 1.98
N GLN A 119 5.85 21.09 1.43
CA GLN A 119 6.44 20.30 0.35
C GLN A 119 5.35 19.54 -0.41
N LEU A 120 5.62 19.28 -1.69
CA LEU A 120 4.78 18.46 -2.53
C LEU A 120 5.29 17.01 -2.48
N PHE A 121 4.43 16.09 -2.08
CA PHE A 121 4.70 14.67 -2.18
C PHE A 121 3.95 14.08 -3.35
N THR A 122 4.60 13.14 -4.03
CA THR A 122 4.00 12.38 -5.11
C THR A 122 4.36 10.91 -4.98
N TYR A 123 3.39 10.03 -5.24
CA TYR A 123 3.56 8.58 -5.23
C TYR A 123 2.51 7.89 -6.09
N TYR A 124 2.78 6.65 -6.46
CA TYR A 124 1.79 5.78 -7.08
C TYR A 124 1.23 4.85 -6.00
N GLU A 125 -0.10 4.80 -5.90
CA GLU A 125 -0.76 3.85 -5.02
C GLU A 125 -0.55 2.43 -5.53
N ILE A 126 -0.32 1.50 -4.61
CA ILE A 126 -0.30 0.07 -4.88
C ILE A 126 -1.54 -0.52 -4.25
N THR A 127 -2.39 -1.08 -5.09
CA THR A 127 -3.60 -1.79 -4.68
C THR A 127 -3.37 -3.28 -4.78
N PHE A 128 -4.23 -4.05 -4.11
CA PHE A 128 -4.19 -5.50 -4.11
C PHE A 128 -5.51 -6.05 -4.61
N ARG A 129 -5.44 -7.16 -5.31
CA ARG A 129 -6.60 -7.97 -5.68
C ARG A 129 -6.36 -9.43 -5.35
N HIS A 130 -7.41 -10.17 -5.08
CA HIS A 130 -7.35 -11.61 -4.97
C HIS A 130 -8.07 -12.32 -6.11
N VAL A 131 -7.65 -13.56 -6.36
CA VAL A 131 -8.36 -14.52 -7.20
C VAL A 131 -8.49 -15.83 -6.44
N ASP A 132 -9.73 -16.32 -6.36
CA ASP A 132 -10.04 -17.63 -5.81
C ASP A 132 -10.12 -18.65 -6.94
N VAL A 133 -9.21 -19.62 -6.91
CA VAL A 133 -9.08 -20.67 -7.92
C VAL A 133 -9.60 -21.97 -7.32
N MET A 134 -10.67 -22.53 -7.90
CA MET A 134 -11.27 -23.77 -7.43
C MET A 134 -10.21 -24.89 -7.33
N GLY A 135 -10.12 -25.52 -6.15
CA GLY A 135 -9.15 -26.59 -5.86
C GLY A 135 -7.71 -26.15 -5.62
N SER A 136 -7.35 -24.88 -5.87
CA SER A 136 -5.98 -24.35 -5.67
C SER A 136 -5.87 -23.29 -4.57
N GLY A 137 -6.99 -22.69 -4.17
CA GLY A 137 -7.07 -21.72 -3.09
C GLY A 137 -7.06 -20.26 -3.55
N ARG A 138 -6.72 -19.35 -2.61
CA ARG A 138 -6.72 -17.90 -2.81
C ARG A 138 -5.31 -17.39 -3.13
N PHE A 139 -5.19 -16.58 -4.17
CA PHE A 139 -3.96 -15.90 -4.58
C PHE A 139 -4.15 -14.39 -4.54
N PHE A 140 -3.08 -13.65 -4.24
CA PHE A 140 -3.08 -12.19 -4.16
C PHE A 140 -2.08 -11.59 -5.15
N TYR A 141 -2.48 -10.49 -5.78
CA TYR A 141 -1.74 -9.80 -6.82
C TYR A 141 -1.71 -8.31 -6.52
N ALA A 142 -0.58 -7.67 -6.79
CA ALA A 142 -0.40 -6.23 -6.63
C ALA A 142 -0.59 -5.52 -7.97
N GLU A 143 -1.17 -4.33 -7.92
CA GLU A 143 -1.38 -3.46 -9.06
C GLU A 143 -0.84 -2.07 -8.73
N LYS A 144 -0.12 -1.47 -9.67
CA LYS A 144 0.36 -0.09 -9.54
C LYS A 144 -0.64 0.83 -10.21
N ALA A 145 -1.10 1.86 -9.50
CA ALA A 145 -1.92 2.90 -10.08
C ALA A 145 -1.20 3.54 -11.28
N THR A 146 -1.95 3.87 -12.32
CA THR A 146 -1.42 4.59 -13.50
C THR A 146 -1.36 6.10 -13.27
N ILE A 147 -2.12 6.60 -12.29
CA ILE A 147 -2.19 8.01 -11.93
C ILE A 147 -1.39 8.22 -10.65
N GLU A 148 -0.52 9.23 -10.68
CA GLU A 148 0.27 9.63 -9.52
C GLU A 148 -0.58 10.48 -8.57
N THR A 149 -0.62 10.08 -7.29
CA THR A 149 -1.26 10.83 -6.22
C THR A 149 -0.36 11.97 -5.77
N LYS A 150 -0.94 13.16 -5.57
CA LYS A 150 -0.21 14.38 -5.16
C LYS A 150 -0.74 14.88 -3.83
N ILE A 151 0.16 15.11 -2.87
CA ILE A 151 -0.17 15.65 -1.56
C ILE A 151 0.55 16.98 -1.38
N GLU A 152 -0.22 18.05 -1.23
CA GLU A 152 0.30 19.36 -0.85
C GLU A 152 0.27 19.47 0.67
N LEU A 153 1.45 19.31 1.28
CA LEU A 153 1.59 19.50 2.72
C LEU A 153 1.90 20.95 3.04
#